data_AF-A0A945KZB3-F1
#
_entry.id   AF-A0A945KZB3-F1
#
_cell.length_a   1.000
_cell.length_b   1.000
_cell.length_c   1.000
_cell.angle_alpha   90.00
_cell.angle_beta   90.00
_cell.angle_gamma   90.00
#
_symmetry.space_group_name_H-M   'P 1'
#
loop_
_entity.id
_entity.type
_entity.pdbx_description
1 polymer ?
#
loop_
_entity_poly.entity_id
_entity_poly.type
_entity_poly.pdbx_seq_one_letter_code
_entity_poly.pdbx_strand_id
1 'polypeptide(L)'
;MTEQNASTATFEQKISPLLEQFEVQRKKCLKKWFTCMFIIGGLGALFCINISQRSAQPVQPIFIVVVVSGLLGVGILYLITNSYKKGYKNEVVRAVIQAYKPGLNYHPESYVSEGKFQSSKLFLKGIDRYKGEDHISGICGKTDFEFSELHAQYKTTSSDSKGRTSTRWHTIFKGIFFIADFHKDFRTHTVVLPDTAEKLFGFLGKKLQGMNLTRGELIKLEDPEFEREFCVYGDDQIEARYILSPG
;
A
#
# COMPACT_ATOMS: atom_id res chain seq x y z
N MET A 1 -2.48 -36.21 -8.34
CA MET A 1 -3.37 -35.05 -8.55
C MET A 1 -2.78 -33.90 -7.76
N THR A 2 -2.11 -32.98 -8.44
CA THR A 2 -1.29 -31.91 -7.86
C THR A 2 -2.15 -30.82 -7.22
N GLU A 3 -1.69 -30.23 -6.11
CA GLU A 3 -2.35 -29.13 -5.35
C GLU A 3 -2.79 -27.95 -6.24
N GLN A 4 -2.15 -27.79 -7.38
CA GLN A 4 -2.45 -26.78 -8.39
C GLN A 4 -3.83 -26.95 -9.07
N ASN A 5 -4.31 -28.20 -9.21
CA ASN A 5 -5.64 -28.49 -9.76
C ASN A 5 -6.76 -28.33 -8.71
N ALA A 6 -6.44 -28.54 -7.43
CA ALA A 6 -7.38 -28.33 -6.33
C ALA A 6 -7.57 -26.83 -6.02
N SER A 7 -6.50 -26.04 -6.12
CA SER A 7 -6.55 -24.58 -5.93
C SER A 7 -7.28 -23.85 -7.07
N THR A 8 -7.08 -24.25 -8.33
CA THR A 8 -7.82 -23.71 -9.48
C THR A 8 -9.30 -24.06 -9.44
N ALA A 9 -9.66 -25.30 -9.08
CA ALA A 9 -11.07 -25.69 -8.91
C ALA A 9 -11.77 -24.90 -7.78
N THR A 10 -11.06 -24.65 -6.67
CA THR A 10 -11.56 -23.85 -5.55
C THR A 10 -11.73 -22.38 -5.92
N PHE A 11 -10.79 -21.84 -6.71
CA PHE A 11 -10.85 -20.47 -7.21
C PHE A 11 -12.07 -20.26 -8.12
N GLU A 12 -12.26 -21.13 -9.12
CA GLU A 12 -13.38 -21.02 -10.06
C GLU A 12 -14.75 -21.20 -9.37
N GLN A 13 -14.89 -22.17 -8.47
CA GLN A 13 -16.18 -22.43 -7.82
C GLN A 13 -16.58 -21.39 -6.77
N LYS A 14 -15.63 -20.80 -6.04
CA LYS A 14 -15.95 -19.89 -4.91
C LYS A 14 -15.67 -18.43 -5.22
N ILE A 15 -14.61 -18.12 -5.98
CA ILE A 15 -14.16 -16.74 -6.18
C ILE A 15 -14.79 -16.12 -7.43
N SER A 16 -14.91 -16.87 -8.52
CA SER A 16 -15.56 -16.40 -9.75
C SER A 16 -16.97 -15.82 -9.53
N PRO A 17 -17.92 -16.53 -8.88
CA PRO A 17 -19.26 -15.99 -8.64
C PRO A 17 -19.25 -14.77 -7.69
N LEU A 18 -18.28 -14.70 -6.78
CA LEU A 18 -18.11 -13.55 -5.90
C LEU A 18 -17.63 -12.32 -6.69
N LEU A 19 -16.65 -12.48 -7.57
CA LEU A 19 -16.17 -11.41 -8.45
C LEU A 19 -17.30 -10.88 -9.35
N GLU A 20 -18.13 -11.76 -9.92
CA GLU A 20 -19.30 -11.35 -10.71
C GLU A 20 -20.32 -10.56 -9.88
N GLN A 21 -20.62 -11.01 -8.65
CA GLN A 21 -21.50 -10.26 -7.74
C GLN A 21 -20.94 -8.86 -7.44
N PHE A 22 -19.63 -8.74 -7.22
CA PHE A 22 -18.98 -7.45 -6.96
C PHE A 22 -18.90 -6.56 -8.20
N GLU A 23 -18.81 -7.13 -9.40
CA GLU A 23 -18.92 -6.37 -10.64
C GLU A 23 -20.34 -5.83 -10.84
N VAL A 24 -21.36 -6.62 -10.52
CA VAL A 24 -22.77 -6.19 -10.51
C VAL A 24 -22.99 -5.08 -9.48
N GLN A 25 -22.43 -5.21 -8.28
CA GLN A 25 -22.46 -4.15 -7.26
C GLN A 25 -21.75 -2.88 -7.72
N ARG A 26 -20.59 -2.99 -8.40
CA ARG A 26 -19.87 -1.86 -9.00
C ARG A 26 -20.76 -1.12 -9.99
N LYS A 27 -21.40 -1.85 -10.91
CA LYS A 27 -22.34 -1.31 -11.90
C LYS A 27 -23.56 -0.66 -11.23
N LYS A 28 -24.10 -1.25 -10.16
CA LYS A 28 -25.20 -0.64 -9.36
C LYS A 28 -24.76 0.65 -8.66
N CYS A 29 -23.56 0.70 -8.10
CA CYS A 29 -23.00 1.91 -7.49
C CYS A 29 -22.81 3.04 -8.52
N LEU A 30 -22.30 2.72 -9.70
CA LEU A 30 -22.20 3.66 -10.82
C LEU A 30 -23.58 4.18 -11.24
N LYS A 31 -24.57 3.29 -11.39
CA LYS A 31 -25.95 3.69 -11.69
C LYS A 31 -26.53 4.62 -10.62
N LYS A 32 -26.39 4.29 -9.33
CA LYS A 32 -26.82 5.16 -8.22
C LYS A 32 -26.14 6.53 -8.29
N TRP A 33 -24.84 6.58 -8.58
CA TRP A 33 -24.11 7.83 -8.76
C TRP A 33 -24.67 8.67 -9.92
N PHE A 34 -24.89 8.06 -11.09
CA PHE A 34 -25.53 8.74 -12.22
C PHE A 34 -26.94 9.24 -11.88
N THR A 35 -27.74 8.46 -11.15
CA THR A 35 -29.08 8.88 -10.71
C THR A 35 -29.03 10.08 -9.75
N CYS A 36 -28.13 10.07 -8.75
CA CYS A 36 -27.95 11.20 -7.84
C CYS A 36 -27.47 12.47 -8.57
N MET A 37 -26.52 12.34 -9.49
CA MET A 37 -26.06 13.43 -10.36
C MET A 37 -27.20 14.01 -11.20
N PHE A 38 -28.05 13.16 -11.78
CA PHE A 38 -29.19 13.59 -12.58
C PHE A 38 -30.23 14.35 -11.73
N ILE A 39 -30.51 13.89 -10.52
CA ILE A 39 -31.42 14.57 -9.59
C ILE A 39 -30.86 15.93 -9.15
N ILE A 40 -29.59 16.00 -8.76
CA ILE A 40 -28.92 17.24 -8.34
C ILE A 40 -28.87 18.24 -9.50
N GLY A 41 -28.49 17.77 -10.70
CA GLY A 41 -28.47 18.60 -11.91
C GLY A 41 -29.87 19.12 -12.28
N GLY A 42 -30.89 18.27 -12.20
CA GLY A 42 -32.29 18.65 -12.46
C GLY A 42 -32.82 19.68 -11.47
N LEU A 43 -32.59 19.48 -10.17
CA LEU A 43 -32.96 20.45 -9.13
C LEU A 43 -32.21 21.77 -9.28
N GLY A 44 -30.91 21.72 -9.62
CA GLY A 44 -30.11 22.90 -9.92
C GLY A 44 -30.66 23.68 -11.12
N ALA A 45 -31.05 22.99 -12.20
CA ALA A 45 -31.64 23.62 -13.37
C ALA A 45 -32.99 24.29 -13.07
N LEU A 46 -33.89 23.62 -12.34
CA LEU A 46 -35.18 24.18 -11.92
C LEU A 46 -35.04 25.42 -11.03
N PHE A 47 -34.05 25.40 -10.14
CA PHE A 47 -33.73 26.54 -9.29
C PHE A 47 -33.15 27.72 -10.09
N CYS A 48 -32.26 27.45 -11.05
CA CYS A 48 -31.74 28.48 -11.97
C CYS A 48 -32.85 29.12 -12.81
N ILE A 49 -33.82 28.34 -13.29
CA ILE A 49 -34.99 28.86 -14.04
C ILE A 49 -35.86 29.76 -13.15
N ASN A 50 -36.08 29.38 -11.89
CA ASN A 50 -36.85 30.21 -10.95
C ASN A 50 -36.17 31.55 -10.64
N ILE A 51 -34.84 31.56 -10.53
CA ILE A 51 -34.07 32.78 -10.27
C ILE A 51 -33.98 33.68 -11.50
N SER A 52 -33.80 33.11 -12.70
CA SER A 52 -33.72 33.91 -13.93
C SER A 52 -35.01 34.67 -14.23
N GLN A 53 -36.15 34.14 -13.78
CA GLN A 53 -37.46 34.82 -13.89
C GLN A 53 -37.64 35.96 -12.86
N ARG A 54 -36.81 36.06 -11.82
CA ARG A 54 -36.97 37.01 -10.71
C ARG A 54 -35.86 38.06 -10.60
N SER A 55 -34.70 37.86 -11.22
CA SER A 55 -33.54 38.75 -11.05
C SER A 55 -33.04 39.35 -12.37
N ALA A 56 -32.72 40.64 -12.37
CA ALA A 56 -32.15 41.36 -13.52
C ALA A 56 -30.67 41.03 -13.80
N GLN A 57 -29.99 40.29 -12.91
CA GLN A 57 -28.56 39.93 -13.00
C GLN A 57 -28.37 38.43 -12.69
N PRO A 58 -28.77 37.53 -13.61
CA PRO A 58 -28.90 36.09 -13.35
C PRO A 58 -27.58 35.33 -13.17
N VAL A 59 -26.44 35.92 -13.52
CA VAL A 59 -25.14 35.20 -13.62
C VAL A 59 -24.53 34.81 -12.26
N GLN A 60 -24.69 35.64 -11.21
CA GLN A 60 -24.14 35.37 -9.87
C GLN A 60 -24.80 34.17 -9.15
N PRO A 61 -26.15 34.07 -9.09
CA PRO A 61 -26.79 32.93 -8.42
C PRO A 61 -26.60 31.60 -9.16
N ILE A 62 -26.49 31.60 -10.50
CA ILE A 62 -26.18 30.40 -11.29
C ILE A 62 -24.82 29.83 -10.88
N PHE A 63 -23.80 30.69 -10.71
CA PHE A 63 -22.46 30.25 -10.32
C PHE A 63 -22.46 29.55 -8.95
N ILE A 64 -23.16 30.11 -7.96
CA ILE A 64 -23.27 29.54 -6.61
C ILE A 64 -23.92 28.14 -6.67
N VAL A 65 -24.99 27.99 -7.44
CA VAL A 65 -25.73 26.71 -7.57
C VAL A 65 -24.88 25.63 -8.23
N VAL A 66 -24.11 26.00 -9.27
CA VAL A 66 -23.20 25.09 -9.95
C VAL A 66 -22.08 24.64 -9.01
N VAL A 67 -21.48 25.58 -8.26
CA VAL A 67 -20.41 25.26 -7.29
C VAL A 67 -20.93 24.36 -6.17
N VAL A 68 -22.08 24.68 -5.57
CA VAL A 68 -22.67 23.88 -4.48
C VAL A 68 -23.06 22.48 -4.98
N SER A 69 -23.71 22.39 -6.14
CA SER A 69 -24.06 21.11 -6.77
C SER A 69 -22.82 20.27 -7.09
N GLY A 70 -21.74 20.90 -7.57
CA GLY A 70 -20.46 20.25 -7.83
C GLY A 70 -19.82 19.70 -6.56
N LEU A 71 -19.77 20.49 -5.49
CA LEU A 71 -19.23 20.05 -4.20
C LEU A 71 -20.04 18.89 -3.60
N LEU A 72 -21.38 18.96 -3.67
CA LEU A 72 -22.26 17.86 -3.23
C LEU A 72 -22.05 16.60 -4.07
N GLY A 73 -21.93 16.74 -5.39
CA GLY A 73 -21.65 15.62 -6.30
C GLY A 73 -20.34 14.92 -6.00
N VAL A 74 -19.27 15.68 -5.73
CA VAL A 74 -17.97 15.14 -5.30
C VAL A 74 -18.08 14.42 -3.95
N GLY A 75 -18.79 15.01 -2.98
CA GLY A 75 -19.02 14.38 -1.67
C GLY A 75 -19.76 13.05 -1.78
N ILE A 76 -20.84 12.98 -2.57
CA ILE A 76 -21.60 11.74 -2.80
C ILE A 76 -20.75 10.68 -3.52
N LEU A 77 -19.99 11.07 -4.54
CA LEU A 77 -19.07 10.16 -5.23
C LEU A 77 -18.06 9.55 -4.26
N TYR A 78 -17.47 10.38 -3.39
CA TYR A 78 -16.53 9.93 -2.38
C TYR A 78 -17.19 8.92 -1.41
N LEU A 79 -18.41 9.19 -0.92
CA LEU A 79 -19.12 8.28 -0.02
C LEU A 79 -19.44 6.93 -0.68
N ILE A 80 -19.95 6.94 -1.91
CA ILE A 80 -20.31 5.71 -2.65
C ILE A 80 -19.07 4.86 -2.94
N THR A 81 -18.01 5.48 -3.46
CA THR A 81 -16.77 4.78 -3.83
C THR A 81 -16.04 4.23 -2.61
N ASN A 82 -15.97 4.99 -1.52
CA ASN A 82 -15.32 4.55 -0.29
C ASN A 82 -16.09 3.39 0.37
N SER A 83 -17.42 3.47 0.41
CA SER A 83 -18.25 2.37 0.92
C SER A 83 -18.09 1.10 0.08
N TYR A 84 -18.02 1.23 -1.25
CA TYR A 84 -17.77 0.10 -2.14
C TYR A 84 -16.38 -0.50 -1.92
N LYS A 85 -15.32 0.32 -1.83
CA LYS A 85 -13.95 -0.16 -1.57
C LYS A 85 -13.90 -0.97 -0.26
N LYS A 86 -14.54 -0.47 0.80
CA LYS A 86 -14.61 -1.15 2.10
C LYS A 86 -15.36 -2.48 2.05
N GLY A 87 -16.50 -2.52 1.37
CA GLY A 87 -17.27 -3.76 1.18
C GLY A 87 -16.48 -4.80 0.38
N TYR A 88 -15.88 -4.38 -0.74
CA TYR A 88 -15.05 -5.23 -1.58
C TYR A 88 -13.90 -5.88 -0.81
N LYS A 89 -13.14 -5.09 -0.03
CA LYS A 89 -12.06 -5.62 0.80
C LYS A 89 -12.60 -6.63 1.82
N ASN A 90 -13.62 -6.27 2.58
CA ASN A 90 -14.12 -7.12 3.66
C ASN A 90 -14.78 -8.42 3.20
N GLU A 91 -15.39 -8.44 2.03
CA GLU A 91 -16.14 -9.58 1.53
C GLU A 91 -15.34 -10.37 0.48
N VAL A 92 -14.79 -9.72 -0.55
CA VAL A 92 -14.04 -10.39 -1.62
C VAL A 92 -12.66 -10.82 -1.17
N VAL A 93 -11.84 -9.85 -0.75
CA VAL A 93 -10.43 -10.13 -0.45
C VAL A 93 -10.33 -11.10 0.72
N ARG A 94 -11.16 -10.90 1.75
CA ARG A 94 -11.30 -11.86 2.85
C ARG A 94 -11.68 -13.25 2.34
N ALA A 95 -12.70 -13.38 1.50
CA ALA A 95 -13.13 -14.68 0.98
C ALA A 95 -12.05 -15.36 0.13
N VAL A 96 -11.32 -14.60 -0.70
CA VAL A 96 -10.18 -15.09 -1.48
C VAL A 96 -9.10 -15.65 -0.57
N ILE A 97 -8.71 -14.89 0.46
CA ILE A 97 -7.69 -15.32 1.43
C ILE A 97 -8.13 -16.59 2.16
N GLN A 98 -9.37 -16.62 2.65
CA GLN A 98 -9.92 -17.79 3.36
C GLN A 98 -10.08 -19.02 2.46
N ALA A 99 -10.40 -18.82 1.18
CA ALA A 99 -10.51 -19.92 0.22
C ALA A 99 -9.15 -20.51 -0.13
N TYR A 100 -8.12 -19.66 -0.24
CA TYR A 100 -6.76 -20.09 -0.57
C TYR A 100 -6.06 -20.76 0.62
N LYS A 101 -6.12 -20.14 1.80
CA LYS A 101 -5.52 -20.69 3.03
C LYS A 101 -6.41 -20.36 4.24
N PRO A 102 -7.28 -21.32 4.63
CA PRO A 102 -8.07 -21.18 5.84
C PRO A 102 -7.18 -20.94 7.06
N GLY A 103 -7.61 -20.06 7.96
CA GLY A 103 -6.88 -19.74 9.20
C GLY A 103 -5.93 -18.54 9.10
N LEU A 104 -5.81 -17.91 7.93
CA LEU A 104 -5.18 -16.59 7.85
C LEU A 104 -6.12 -15.49 8.36
N ASN A 105 -5.56 -14.53 9.07
CA ASN A 105 -6.26 -13.33 9.51
C ASN A 105 -6.07 -12.22 8.47
N TYR A 106 -7.15 -11.52 8.13
CA TYR A 106 -7.12 -10.39 7.21
C TYR A 106 -7.79 -9.17 7.83
N HIS A 107 -7.05 -8.05 7.86
CA HIS A 107 -7.47 -6.77 8.40
C HIS A 107 -7.19 -5.66 7.36
N PRO A 108 -8.21 -5.22 6.59
CA PRO A 108 -8.01 -4.35 5.43
C PRO A 108 -7.47 -2.97 5.75
N GLU A 109 -7.79 -2.43 6.93
CA GLU A 109 -7.40 -1.09 7.37
C GLU A 109 -6.19 -1.11 8.32
N SER A 110 -5.70 -2.30 8.68
CA SER A 110 -4.52 -2.48 9.50
C SER A 110 -3.31 -2.76 8.60
N TYR A 111 -2.11 -2.62 9.16
CA TYR A 111 -0.84 -2.86 8.48
C TYR A 111 0.26 -3.12 9.51
N VAL A 112 1.38 -3.67 9.06
CA VAL A 112 2.58 -3.89 9.89
C VAL A 112 3.01 -2.57 10.53
N SER A 113 3.28 -2.59 11.83
CA SER A 113 3.60 -1.37 12.58
C SER A 113 4.89 -0.72 12.12
N GLU A 114 4.97 0.61 12.27
CA GLU A 114 6.18 1.37 11.96
C GLU A 114 7.40 0.85 12.74
N GLY A 115 7.20 0.43 13.99
CA GLY A 115 8.26 -0.15 14.82
C GLY A 115 8.87 -1.42 14.21
N LYS A 116 8.03 -2.34 13.70
CA LYS A 116 8.49 -3.56 13.02
C LYS A 116 9.19 -3.24 11.69
N PHE A 117 8.68 -2.26 10.96
CA PHE A 117 9.34 -1.77 9.74
C PHE A 117 10.73 -1.19 10.03
N GLN A 118 10.86 -0.35 11.06
CA GLN A 118 12.14 0.24 11.46
C GLN A 118 13.11 -0.78 12.07
N SER A 119 12.62 -1.77 12.81
CA SER A 119 13.46 -2.83 13.38
C SER A 119 14.07 -3.75 12.32
N SER A 120 13.49 -3.82 11.12
CA SER A 120 14.05 -4.60 10.00
C SER A 120 15.40 -4.10 9.49
N LYS A 121 15.74 -2.82 9.73
CA LYS A 121 16.96 -2.15 9.21
C LYS A 121 17.13 -2.17 7.68
N LEU A 122 16.13 -2.64 6.93
CA LEU A 122 16.10 -2.57 5.47
C LEU A 122 16.15 -1.11 4.99
N PHE A 123 15.45 -0.22 5.69
CA PHE A 123 15.44 1.22 5.42
C PHE A 123 15.91 2.01 6.64
N LEU A 124 16.97 2.81 6.46
CA LEU A 124 17.61 3.54 7.56
C LEU A 124 17.17 5.01 7.66
N LYS A 125 16.37 5.49 6.70
CA LYS A 125 15.88 6.86 6.68
C LYS A 125 14.75 6.99 7.70
N GLY A 126 14.83 7.98 8.58
CA GLY A 126 13.74 8.34 9.49
C GLY A 126 12.45 8.67 8.73
N ILE A 127 11.32 8.35 9.36
CA ILE A 127 9.99 8.40 8.76
C ILE A 127 9.21 9.59 9.35
N ASP A 128 8.64 10.43 8.49
CA ASP A 128 7.76 11.54 8.89
C ASP A 128 6.27 11.18 8.70
N ARG A 129 5.99 10.20 7.84
CA ARG A 129 4.64 9.73 7.54
C ARG A 129 4.68 8.26 7.18
N TYR A 130 3.85 7.49 7.86
CA TYR A 130 3.71 6.06 7.67
C TYR A 130 2.23 5.70 7.51
N LYS A 131 1.93 4.94 6.46
CA LYS A 131 0.58 4.43 6.16
C LYS A 131 0.69 3.03 5.57
N GLY A 132 -0.39 2.27 5.66
CA GLY A 132 -0.52 1.01 4.96
C GLY A 132 -1.97 0.56 4.87
N GLU A 133 -2.17 -0.58 4.23
CA GLU A 133 -3.44 -1.30 4.18
C GLU A 133 -3.18 -2.80 3.99
N ASP A 134 -4.24 -3.59 4.11
CA ASP A 134 -4.25 -5.02 3.76
C ASP A 134 -3.28 -5.88 4.60
N HIS A 135 -3.37 -5.77 5.93
CA HIS A 135 -2.66 -6.67 6.83
C HIS A 135 -3.18 -8.10 6.77
N ILE A 136 -2.28 -9.02 6.48
CA ILE A 136 -2.52 -10.46 6.46
C ILE A 136 -1.53 -11.11 7.41
N SER A 137 -2.00 -11.99 8.28
CA SER A 137 -1.14 -12.75 9.20
C SER A 137 -1.63 -14.16 9.45
N GLY A 138 -0.74 -15.05 9.86
CA GLY A 138 -1.08 -16.42 10.24
C GLY A 138 0.11 -17.36 10.13
N ILE A 139 -0.19 -18.65 10.10
CA ILE A 139 0.82 -19.71 10.10
C ILE A 139 0.85 -20.42 8.75
N CYS A 140 2.04 -20.57 8.17
CA CYS A 140 2.27 -21.43 7.01
C CYS A 140 3.23 -22.57 7.36
N GLY A 141 2.71 -23.78 7.50
CA GLY A 141 3.50 -24.91 7.99
C GLY A 141 3.80 -24.71 9.46
N LYS A 142 5.06 -24.38 9.78
CA LYS A 142 5.48 -24.01 11.14
C LYS A 142 5.76 -22.50 11.28
N THR A 143 5.88 -21.78 10.17
CA THR A 143 6.33 -20.39 10.15
C THR A 143 5.16 -19.44 10.39
N ASP A 144 5.25 -18.66 11.46
CA ASP A 144 4.42 -17.47 11.64
C ASP A 144 4.84 -16.39 10.64
N PHE A 145 3.88 -15.72 10.02
CA PHE A 145 4.16 -14.61 9.11
C PHE A 145 3.10 -13.52 9.19
N GLU A 146 3.49 -12.34 8.76
CA GLU A 146 2.57 -11.23 8.47
C GLU A 146 3.09 -10.37 7.33
N PHE A 147 2.17 -9.73 6.60
CA PHE A 147 2.53 -8.74 5.60
C PHE A 147 1.42 -7.72 5.39
N SER A 148 1.78 -6.59 4.78
CA SER A 148 0.85 -5.54 4.39
C SER A 148 1.43 -4.68 3.27
N GLU A 149 0.59 -3.96 2.53
CA GLU A 149 1.07 -2.88 1.68
C GLU A 149 1.39 -1.65 2.54
N LEU A 150 2.59 -1.10 2.41
CA LEU A 150 3.07 0.04 3.17
C LEU A 150 3.47 1.20 2.26
N HIS A 151 3.37 2.42 2.80
CA HIS A 151 3.94 3.64 2.23
C HIS A 151 4.63 4.45 3.34
N ALA A 152 5.95 4.39 3.38
CA ALA A 152 6.79 5.16 4.28
C ALA A 152 7.40 6.37 3.55
N GLN A 153 7.32 7.55 4.16
CA GLN A 153 7.75 8.81 3.55
C GLN A 153 8.52 9.70 4.54
N TYR A 154 9.44 10.50 4.01
CA TYR A 154 10.08 11.61 4.74
C TYR A 154 9.83 12.94 4.03
N LYS A 155 9.99 14.05 4.75
CA LYS A 155 9.89 15.40 4.18
C LYS A 155 11.21 16.15 4.24
N THR A 156 11.40 17.06 3.29
CA THR A 156 12.46 18.06 3.30
C THR A 156 11.84 19.43 3.23
N THR A 157 12.22 20.32 4.14
CA THR A 157 11.77 21.72 4.15
C THR A 157 12.91 22.64 3.76
N SER A 158 12.68 23.51 2.80
CA SER A 158 13.61 24.58 2.42
C SER A 158 12.95 25.94 2.58
N SER A 159 13.76 26.97 2.85
CA SER A 159 13.31 28.36 2.93
C SER A 159 14.03 29.21 1.89
N ASP A 160 13.31 30.06 1.17
CA ASP A 160 13.92 31.03 0.25
C ASP A 160 14.49 32.25 0.99
N SER A 161 15.25 33.09 0.28
CA SER A 161 15.78 34.36 0.82
C SER A 161 14.71 35.38 1.23
N LYS A 162 13.44 35.09 0.94
CA LYS A 162 12.25 35.91 1.29
C LYS A 162 11.43 35.26 2.42
N GLY A 163 11.96 34.23 3.10
CA GLY A 163 11.33 33.57 4.23
C GLY A 163 10.18 32.61 3.88
N ARG A 164 9.96 32.31 2.59
CA ARG A 164 8.91 31.35 2.20
C ARG A 164 9.41 29.93 2.39
N THR A 165 8.62 29.13 3.09
CA THR A 165 8.92 27.72 3.32
C THR A 165 8.25 26.84 2.27
N SER A 166 8.98 25.83 1.78
CA SER A 166 8.45 24.80 0.90
C SER A 166 8.76 23.43 1.46
N THR A 167 7.75 22.56 1.55
CA THR A 167 7.88 21.18 2.04
C THR A 167 7.70 20.21 0.88
N ARG A 168 8.70 19.35 0.66
CA ARG A 168 8.64 18.27 -0.33
C ARG A 168 8.62 16.91 0.36
N TRP A 169 7.69 16.05 -0.04
CA TRP A 169 7.60 14.67 0.42
C TRP A 169 8.35 13.73 -0.51
N HIS A 170 9.01 12.73 0.07
CA HIS A 170 9.81 11.74 -0.63
C HIS A 170 9.45 10.34 -0.13
N THR A 171 9.35 9.38 -1.04
CA THR A 171 9.06 7.98 -0.68
C THR A 171 10.34 7.28 -0.23
N ILE A 172 10.26 6.60 0.91
CA ILE A 172 11.29 5.67 1.40
C ILE A 172 11.00 4.27 0.85
N PHE A 173 9.75 3.83 1.03
CA PHE A 173 9.26 2.53 0.60
C PHE A 173 7.79 2.65 0.20
N LYS A 174 7.40 1.96 -0.88
CA LYS A 174 6.00 1.78 -1.27
C LYS A 174 5.82 0.41 -1.89
N GLY A 175 5.08 -0.48 -1.24
CA GLY A 175 4.85 -1.84 -1.71
C GLY A 175 4.55 -2.82 -0.59
N ILE A 176 4.66 -4.12 -0.90
CA ILE A 176 4.40 -5.21 0.05
C ILE A 176 5.60 -5.38 0.97
N PHE A 177 5.37 -5.30 2.28
CA PHE A 177 6.36 -5.59 3.30
C PHE A 177 5.97 -6.87 4.05
N PHE A 178 6.89 -7.81 4.12
CA PHE A 178 6.65 -9.16 4.60
C PHE A 178 7.61 -9.49 5.74
N ILE A 179 7.07 -10.08 6.81
CA ILE A 179 7.80 -10.58 7.97
C ILE A 179 7.44 -12.05 8.11
N ALA A 180 8.44 -12.90 8.27
CA ALA A 180 8.25 -14.29 8.65
C ALA A 180 9.22 -14.67 9.76
N ASP A 181 8.77 -15.60 10.59
CA ASP A 181 9.59 -16.27 11.55
C ASP A 181 10.63 -17.15 10.87
N PHE A 182 11.79 -17.28 11.52
CA PHE A 182 12.87 -18.12 11.09
C PHE A 182 13.21 -19.05 12.25
N HIS A 183 12.95 -20.35 12.08
CA HIS A 183 13.10 -21.37 13.11
C HIS A 183 14.56 -21.72 13.45
N LYS A 184 15.42 -20.72 13.56
CA LYS A 184 16.78 -20.81 14.08
C LYS A 184 16.97 -19.61 15.01
N ASP A 185 17.54 -19.85 16.18
CA ASP A 185 17.95 -18.76 17.06
C ASP A 185 19.23 -18.12 16.53
N PHE A 186 19.23 -16.80 16.40
CA PHE A 186 20.40 -16.01 16.04
C PHE A 186 20.46 -14.76 16.91
N ARG A 187 21.68 -14.26 17.15
CA ARG A 187 21.94 -13.12 18.05
C ARG A 187 22.28 -11.84 17.31
N THR A 188 22.63 -11.93 16.04
CA THR A 188 23.05 -10.80 15.21
C THR A 188 22.01 -10.42 14.17
N HIS A 189 22.17 -9.23 13.60
CA HIS A 189 21.37 -8.79 12.46
C HIS A 189 22.13 -9.06 11.16
N THR A 190 21.50 -9.76 10.22
CA THR A 190 21.99 -9.94 8.85
C THR A 190 21.02 -9.27 7.88
N VAL A 191 21.55 -8.42 7.01
CA VAL A 191 20.79 -7.67 6.01
C VAL A 191 21.30 -8.01 4.62
N VAL A 192 20.41 -8.54 3.79
CA VAL A 192 20.68 -8.84 2.38
C VAL A 192 20.00 -7.79 1.51
N LEU A 193 20.74 -7.16 0.60
CA LEU A 193 20.24 -6.14 -0.32
C LEU A 193 20.64 -6.50 -1.75
N PRO A 194 19.82 -6.21 -2.77
CA PRO A 194 20.26 -6.36 -4.15
C PRO A 194 21.53 -5.54 -4.43
N ASP A 195 22.53 -6.13 -5.07
CA ASP A 195 23.76 -5.45 -5.52
C ASP A 195 23.43 -4.37 -6.58
N THR A 196 22.32 -4.57 -7.31
CA THR A 196 21.73 -3.55 -8.18
C THR A 196 21.18 -2.34 -7.43
N ALA A 197 21.10 -2.32 -6.10
CA ALA A 197 20.71 -1.13 -5.37
C ALA A 197 21.69 0.05 -5.64
N GLU A 198 22.96 -0.21 -5.91
CA GLU A 198 23.88 0.82 -6.41
C GLU A 198 23.54 1.31 -7.83
N LYS A 199 23.10 0.40 -8.71
CA LYS A 199 22.77 0.69 -10.12
C LYS A 199 21.40 1.38 -10.29
N LEU A 200 20.38 0.97 -9.53
CA LEU A 200 19.01 1.54 -9.57
C LEU A 200 18.90 2.84 -8.77
N PHE A 201 19.60 2.96 -7.65
CA PHE A 201 19.55 4.14 -6.81
C PHE A 201 20.74 5.06 -7.06
N GLY A 202 21.11 5.32 -8.33
CA GLY A 202 22.28 6.13 -8.72
C GLY A 202 22.42 7.53 -8.08
N PHE A 203 21.46 8.01 -7.29
CA PHE A 203 21.54 9.21 -6.45
C PHE A 203 21.88 8.95 -4.95
N LEU A 204 21.82 7.70 -4.47
CA LEU A 204 22.16 7.25 -3.12
C LEU A 204 23.58 6.67 -2.98
N GLY A 205 24.36 6.58 -4.06
CA GLY A 205 25.73 6.05 -4.03
C GLY A 205 26.68 6.76 -3.06
N LYS A 206 26.51 8.08 -2.84
CA LYS A 206 27.28 8.82 -1.80
C LYS A 206 26.77 8.58 -0.37
N LYS A 207 25.55 8.08 -0.21
CA LYS A 207 24.93 7.78 1.09
C LYS A 207 25.18 6.34 1.53
N LEU A 208 25.45 5.43 0.58
CA LEU A 208 25.83 4.04 0.84
C LEU A 208 27.13 3.91 1.66
N GLN A 209 28.13 4.78 1.46
CA GLN A 209 29.30 4.84 2.34
C GLN A 209 28.94 5.15 3.80
N GLY A 210 27.92 5.99 4.04
CA GLY A 210 27.40 6.23 5.39
C GLY A 210 26.47 5.12 5.91
N MET A 211 25.90 4.31 5.01
CA MET A 211 25.04 3.18 5.36
C MET A 211 25.84 1.93 5.74
N ASN A 212 27.04 1.73 5.17
CA ASN A 212 28.01 0.71 5.60
C ASN A 212 28.35 0.85 7.09
N LEU A 213 28.36 2.06 7.63
CA LEU A 213 28.64 2.28 9.06
C LEU A 213 27.50 1.82 9.99
N THR A 214 26.29 1.65 9.47
CA THR A 214 25.08 1.42 10.29
C THR A 214 24.47 0.02 10.12
N ARG A 215 24.99 -0.79 9.19
CA ARG A 215 24.49 -2.15 8.91
C ARG A 215 25.48 -3.26 9.26
N GLY A 216 26.58 -2.92 9.93
CA GLY A 216 27.66 -3.86 10.21
C GLY A 216 28.62 -3.99 9.02
N GLU A 217 29.44 -5.03 9.05
CA GLU A 217 30.47 -5.28 8.06
C GLU A 217 29.92 -5.95 6.81
N LEU A 218 30.56 -5.74 5.66
CA LEU A 218 30.25 -6.49 4.44
C LEU A 218 30.71 -7.94 4.63
N ILE A 219 29.80 -8.88 4.43
CA ILE A 219 30.01 -10.32 4.58
C ILE A 219 30.09 -10.93 3.19
N LYS A 220 31.22 -11.59 2.90
CA LYS A 220 31.41 -12.34 1.64
C LYS A 220 30.97 -13.79 1.83
N LEU A 221 30.11 -14.25 0.94
CA LEU A 221 29.68 -15.64 0.81
C LEU A 221 30.52 -16.40 -0.24
N GLU A 222 30.42 -17.73 -0.21
CA GLU A 222 31.12 -18.62 -1.14
C GLU A 222 30.36 -18.85 -2.46
N ASP A 223 29.09 -18.41 -2.53
CA ASP A 223 28.22 -18.54 -3.71
C ASP A 223 28.41 -17.35 -4.67
N PRO A 224 29.08 -17.53 -5.83
CA PRO A 224 29.35 -16.44 -6.75
C PRO A 224 28.10 -15.95 -7.49
N GLU A 225 27.06 -16.78 -7.64
CA GLU A 225 25.81 -16.37 -8.29
C GLU A 225 25.03 -15.44 -7.36
N PHE A 226 24.97 -15.78 -6.07
CA PHE A 226 24.34 -14.94 -5.06
C PHE A 226 25.06 -13.59 -4.91
N GLU A 227 26.38 -13.60 -4.78
CA GLU A 227 27.20 -12.37 -4.63
C GLU A 227 27.09 -11.43 -5.85
N ARG A 228 26.70 -11.94 -7.02
CA ARG A 228 26.45 -11.11 -8.21
C ARG A 228 25.16 -10.31 -8.12
N GLU A 229 24.16 -10.84 -7.41
CA GLU A 229 22.83 -10.25 -7.32
C GLU A 229 22.60 -9.52 -5.98
N PHE A 230 23.34 -9.86 -4.93
CA PHE A 230 23.12 -9.38 -3.58
C PHE A 230 24.41 -9.06 -2.82
N CYS A 231 24.33 -8.06 -1.93
CA CYS A 231 25.32 -7.80 -0.90
C CYS A 231 24.76 -8.14 0.48
N VAL A 232 25.61 -8.72 1.34
CA VAL A 232 25.26 -9.08 2.71
C VAL A 232 26.00 -8.20 3.70
N TYR A 233 25.28 -7.66 4.68
CA TYR A 233 25.83 -6.90 5.79
C TYR A 233 25.42 -7.55 7.11
N GLY A 234 26.30 -7.55 8.11
CA GLY A 234 25.95 -8.03 9.44
C GLY A 234 27.05 -7.87 10.47
N ASP A 235 26.74 -8.26 11.71
CA ASP A 235 27.65 -8.10 12.85
C ASP A 235 28.54 -9.34 13.08
N ASP A 236 28.15 -10.51 12.56
CA ASP A 236 28.90 -11.78 12.71
C ASP A 236 28.97 -12.54 11.36
N GLN A 237 30.19 -12.69 10.87
CA GLN A 237 30.50 -13.35 9.60
C GLN A 237 30.15 -14.85 9.60
N ILE A 238 30.25 -15.53 10.74
CA ILE A 238 29.97 -16.96 10.87
C ILE A 238 28.46 -17.18 10.94
N GLU A 239 27.76 -16.43 11.80
CA GLU A 239 26.31 -16.57 11.97
C GLU A 239 25.56 -16.20 10.69
N ALA A 240 25.96 -15.13 9.99
CA ALA A 240 25.35 -14.75 8.72
C ALA A 240 25.49 -15.84 7.64
N ARG A 241 26.68 -16.46 7.53
CA ARG A 241 26.88 -17.59 6.60
C ARG A 241 26.00 -18.77 6.97
N TYR A 242 25.86 -19.07 8.26
CA TYR A 242 24.99 -20.15 8.72
C TYR A 242 23.50 -19.90 8.44
N ILE A 243 23.05 -18.64 8.53
CA ILE A 243 21.67 -18.24 8.20
C ILE A 243 21.41 -18.35 6.70
N LEU A 244 22.39 -17.95 5.87
CA LEU A 244 22.27 -17.88 4.40
C LEU A 244 22.68 -19.17 3.68
N SER A 245 23.19 -20.18 4.40
CA SER A 245 23.49 -21.48 3.81
C SER A 245 22.19 -22.27 3.60
N PRO A 246 22.03 -22.94 2.43
CA PRO A 246 20.93 -23.87 2.23
C PRO A 246 20.93 -24.93 3.33
N GLY A 247 19.74 -25.19 3.91
CA GLY A 247 19.52 -26.25 4.89
C GLY A 247 19.11 -27.57 4.25
#